data_AF-A0A2R6ECZ3-F1
#
_entry.id   AF-A0A2R6ECZ3-F1
#
_cell.length_a   1.000
_cell.length_b   1.000
_cell.length_c   1.000
_cell.angle_alpha   90.00
_cell.angle_beta   90.00
_cell.angle_gamma   90.00
#
_symmetry.space_group_name_H-M   'P 1'
#
loop_
_entity.id
_entity.type
_entity.pdbx_description
1 polymer ?
#
loop_
_entity_poly.entity_id
_entity_poly.type
_entity_poly.pdbx_seq_one_letter_code
_entity_poly.pdbx_strand_id
1 'polypeptide(L)' 'GDPTQPIGGNILGHTSTFRIYLRKSKGDKRIVKLVDAPNLPDGEAVMRVEGDGLIDE' A
#
# COMPACT_ATOMS: atom_id res chain seq x y z
N GLY A 1 -13.47 -3.33 -9.52
CA GLY A 1 -13.18 -2.35 -8.45
C GLY A 1 -12.78 -3.13 -7.23
N ASP A 2 -11.70 -2.72 -6.56
CA ASP A 2 -11.33 -3.36 -5.31
C ASP A 2 -12.42 -3.07 -4.27
N PRO A 3 -13.09 -4.09 -3.70
CA PRO A 3 -14.16 -3.88 -2.72
C PRO A 3 -13.62 -3.44 -1.36
N THR A 4 -12.29 -3.40 -1.16
CA THR A 4 -11.68 -3.03 0.11
C THR A 4 -11.47 -1.52 0.22
N GLN A 5 -12.23 -0.88 1.11
CA GLN A 5 -11.99 0.50 1.52
C GLN A 5 -11.41 0.53 2.94
N PRO A 6 -10.46 1.43 3.24
CA PRO A 6 -9.96 1.60 4.59
C PRO A 6 -11.07 2.15 5.52
N ILE A 7 -11.05 1.70 6.77
CA ILE A 7 -11.93 2.24 7.83
C ILE A 7 -11.52 3.67 8.21
N GLY A 8 -12.39 4.40 8.91
CA GLY A 8 -12.09 5.74 9.43
C GLY A 8 -12.48 6.91 8.51
N GLY A 9 -12.90 6.62 7.28
CA GLY A 9 -13.50 7.60 6.37
C GLY A 9 -12.65 8.86 6.15
N ASN A 10 -13.31 10.02 6.07
CA ASN A 10 -12.63 11.29 5.78
C ASN A 10 -11.68 11.75 6.90
N ILE A 11 -11.97 11.42 8.16
CA ILE A 11 -11.13 11.84 9.30
C ILE A 11 -9.74 11.22 9.15
N LEU A 12 -9.68 9.89 9.01
CA LEU A 12 -8.40 9.21 8.82
C LEU A 12 -7.75 9.59 7.47
N GLY A 13 -8.56 9.80 6.43
CA GLY A 13 -8.09 10.25 5.12
C GLY A 13 -7.34 11.58 5.16
N HIS A 14 -7.87 12.60 5.85
CA HIS A 14 -7.25 13.94 5.86
C HIS A 14 -6.12 14.09 6.87
N THR A 15 -6.14 13.29 7.95
CA THR A 15 -5.09 13.36 8.98
C THR A 15 -3.83 12.60 8.56
N SER A 16 -3.95 11.65 7.64
CA SER A 16 -2.81 10.86 7.15
C SER A 16 -2.06 11.61 6.06
N THR A 17 -0.75 11.81 6.22
CA THR A 17 0.08 12.48 5.21
C THR A 17 0.52 11.54 4.08
N PHE A 18 0.66 10.24 4.37
CA PHE A 18 1.01 9.21 3.40
C PHE A 18 0.12 8.00 3.60
N ARG A 19 -0.42 7.45 2.51
CA ARG A 19 -1.22 6.22 2.55
C ARG A 19 -0.73 5.23 1.51
N ILE A 20 -0.40 4.04 2.01
CA ILE A 20 0.09 2.92 1.21
C ILE A 20 -0.96 1.81 1.23
N TYR A 21 -1.32 1.34 0.05
CA TYR A 21 -2.22 0.22 -0.15
C TYR A 21 -1.42 -1.05 -0.45
N LEU A 22 -1.65 -2.09 0.36
CA LEU A 22 -0.97 -3.38 0.26
C LEU A 22 -1.94 -4.42 -0.31
N ARG A 23 -1.60 -5.00 -1.47
CA ARG A 23 -2.38 -6.06 -2.11
C ARG A 23 -1.58 -7.35 -2.21
N LYS A 24 -2.20 -8.49 -1.89
CA LYS A 24 -1.57 -9.80 -2.10
C LYS A 24 -1.44 -10.08 -3.60
N SER A 25 -0.26 -10.51 -4.04
CA SER A 25 -0.03 -11.03 -5.39
C SER A 25 0.24 -12.54 -5.34
N LYS A 26 0.76 -13.13 -6.41
CA LYS A 26 1.07 -14.56 -6.48
C LYS A 26 2.26 -14.92 -5.57
N GLY A 27 2.12 -16.00 -4.81
CA GLY A 27 3.13 -16.43 -3.83
C GLY A 27 3.22 -15.46 -2.65
N ASP A 28 4.44 -15.19 -2.20
CA ASP A 28 4.71 -14.29 -1.08
C ASP A 28 4.96 -12.83 -1.50
N LYS A 29 4.61 -12.51 -2.74
CA LYS A 29 4.70 -11.14 -3.28
C LYS A 29 3.54 -10.27 -2.77
N ARG A 30 3.85 -9.02 -2.48
CA ARG A 30 2.90 -7.95 -2.19
C ARG A 30 3.12 -6.80 -3.14
N ILE A 31 2.02 -6.27 -3.63
CA ILE A 31 1.98 -5.03 -4.40
C ILE A 31 1.76 -3.91 -3.40
N VAL A 32 2.64 -2.91 -3.46
CA VAL A 32 2.67 -1.74 -2.61
C VAL A 32 2.34 -0.54 -3.48
N LYS A 33 1.15 0.02 -3.32
CA LYS A 33 0.72 1.20 -4.08
C LYS A 33 0.65 2.42 -3.17
N LEU A 34 1.30 3.51 -3.57
CA LEU A 34 1.09 4.82 -2.95
C LEU A 34 -0.25 5.37 -3.45
N VAL A 35 -1.17 5.63 -2.52
CA VAL A 35 -2.54 6.10 -2.83
C VAL A 35 -2.75 7.54 -2.39
N ASP A 36 -1.89 8.05 -1.51
CA ASP A 36 -1.95 9.43 -1.05
C ASP A 36 -0.57 9.89 -0.61
N ALA A 37 -0.12 11.02 -1.17
CA ALA A 37 1.08 11.73 -0.78
C ALA A 37 0.99 13.19 -1.27
N PRO A 38 1.39 14.19 -0.46
CA PRO A 38 1.30 15.59 -0.86
C PRO A 38 2.29 15.99 -1.96
N ASN A 39 3.37 15.21 -2.15
CA ASN A 39 4.53 15.59 -2.94
C ASN A 39 5.05 14.48 -3.86
N LEU A 40 4.38 13.33 -3.91
CA LEU A 40 4.79 12.19 -4.73
C LEU A 40 3.62 11.77 -5.62
N PRO A 41 3.87 11.42 -6.90
CA PRO A 41 2.85 10.83 -7.75
C PRO A 41 2.48 9.44 -7.25
N ASP A 42 1.26 9.00 -7.56
CA ASP A 42 0.84 7.62 -7.39
C ASP A 42 1.85 6.68 -8.05
N GLY A 43 2.37 5.74 -7.27
CA GLY A 43 3.39 4.79 -7.69
C GLY A 43 3.08 3.39 -7.17
N GLU A 44 3.63 2.38 -7.84
CA GLU A 44 3.50 0.97 -7.44
C GLU A 44 4.87 0.33 -7.40
N ALA A 45 5.13 -0.45 -6.34
CA ALA A 45 6.31 -1.27 -6.18
C ALA A 45 5.89 -2.69 -5.80
N VAL A 46 6.77 -3.65 -6.05
CA VAL A 46 6.59 -5.03 -5.61
C VAL A 46 7.58 -5.30 -4.50
N MET A 47 7.12 -6.01 -3.47
CA MET A 47 7.96 -6.50 -2.39
C MET A 47 7.67 -7.99 -2.17
N ARG A 48 8.62 -8.70 -1.61
CA ARG A 48 8.44 -10.09 -1.19
C ARG A 48 8.50 -10.21 0.33
N VAL A 49 7.63 -11.03 0.89
CA VAL A 49 7.65 -11.40 2.30
C VAL A 49 8.35 -12.75 2.43
N GLU A 50 9.45 -12.80 3.15
CA GLU A 50 10.20 -14.03 3.43
C GLU A 50 10.31 -14.25 4.95
N GLY A 51 10.87 -15.39 5.36
CA GLY A 51 11.04 -15.73 6.79
C GLY A 51 11.84 -14.69 7.57
N ASP A 52 12.81 -14.05 6.91
CA ASP A 52 13.67 -13.02 7.50
C ASP A 52 13.11 -11.58 7.36
N GLY A 53 11.92 -11.40 6.75
CA GLY A 53 11.24 -10.12 6.67
C GLY A 53 10.86 -9.68 5.26
N LEU A 54 11.07 -8.41 4.94
CA LEU A 54 10.63 -7.77 3.69
C LEU A 54 11.82 -7.55 2.76
N ILE A 55 11.74 -8.07 1.54
CA ILE A 55 12.81 -7.98 0.53
C ILE A 55 12.29 -7.23 -0.69
N ASP A 56 13.18 -6.40 -1.25
CA ASP A 56 13.06 -5.81 -2.59
C ASP A 56 12.97 -6.91 -3.66
N GLU A 57 12.22 -6.66 -4.73
CA GLU A 57 12.09 -7.57 -5.88
C GLU A 57 12.52 -6.91 -7.20
#